data_AF-A0A2M8Y6W4-F1
#
_entry.id   AF-A0A2M8Y6W4-F1
#
_cell.length_a   1.000
_cell.length_b   1.000
_cell.length_c   1.000
_cell.angle_alpha   90.00
_cell.angle_beta   90.00
_cell.angle_gamma   90.00
#
_symmetry.space_group_name_H-M   'P 1'
#
loop_
_entity.id
_entity.type
_entity.pdbx_description
1 polymer ?
#
loop_
_entity_poly.entity_id
_entity_poly.type
_entity_poly.pdbx_seq_one_letter_code
_entity_poly.pdbx_strand_id
1 'polypeptide(L)'
;MAEADAFPAALASTVAQLLPALADGQLHAPVWPFSVCQEGEALRIPSRTYYDSEQLLACARLPGDAGVIALCLGARHHDGHVREACARQLLLQERAWTVPFVVHLCGEYVLEIIEVIGAALPAWNAATLARYLGENPAYVDTLERRSISYWSCYYRRQYPVWDDYPGRRTMAALRALQALTPR
;
A
#
# COMPACT_ATOMS: atom_id res chain seq x y z
N MET A 1 -5.44 3.90 19.05
CA MET A 1 -4.43 3.11 18.30
C MET A 1 -4.01 3.94 17.10
N ALA A 2 -2.72 4.03 16.80
CA ALA A 2 -2.20 4.92 15.74
C ALA A 2 -2.73 4.57 14.34
N GLU A 3 -3.18 3.33 14.17
CA GLU A 3 -3.77 2.78 12.96
C GLU A 3 -5.16 3.34 12.66
N ALA A 4 -5.83 3.97 13.63
CA ALA A 4 -7.11 4.63 13.39
C ALA A 4 -6.97 5.77 12.37
N ASP A 5 -5.86 6.49 12.42
CA ASP A 5 -5.57 7.62 11.52
C ASP A 5 -5.14 7.15 10.12
N ALA A 6 -4.99 5.84 9.89
CA ALA A 6 -4.63 5.28 8.59
C ALA A 6 -5.82 5.20 7.62
N PHE A 7 -7.03 5.49 8.08
CA PHE A 7 -8.27 5.34 7.33
C PHE A 7 -9.12 6.61 7.39
N PRO A 8 -9.95 6.88 6.36
CA PRO A 8 -10.89 8.00 6.38
C PRO A 8 -11.83 7.98 7.58
N ALA A 9 -12.29 9.15 8.01
CA ALA A 9 -13.17 9.30 9.17
C ALA A 9 -14.47 8.50 9.03
N ALA A 10 -14.96 8.31 7.81
CA ALA A 10 -16.14 7.50 7.51
C ALA A 10 -16.02 6.03 7.98
N LEU A 11 -14.80 5.51 8.13
CA LEU A 11 -14.52 4.14 8.58
C LEU A 11 -14.23 4.04 10.08
N ALA A 12 -14.26 5.14 10.82
CA ALA A 12 -13.80 5.18 12.22
C ALA A 12 -14.51 4.15 13.12
N SER A 13 -15.81 3.93 12.93
CA SER A 13 -16.57 2.93 13.70
C SER A 13 -16.12 1.50 13.40
N THR A 14 -15.94 1.15 12.13
CA THR A 14 -15.46 -0.17 11.69
C THR A 14 -14.04 -0.41 12.17
N VAL A 15 -13.16 0.59 12.05
CA VAL A 15 -11.78 0.52 12.53
C VAL A 15 -11.75 0.33 14.06
N ALA A 16 -12.53 1.10 14.81
CA ALA A 16 -12.60 0.98 16.28
C ALA A 16 -13.09 -0.41 16.74
N GLN A 17 -13.96 -1.07 15.98
CA GLN A 17 -14.43 -2.43 16.27
C GLN A 17 -13.41 -3.50 15.88
N LEU A 18 -12.68 -3.30 14.78
CA LEU A 18 -11.75 -4.29 14.26
C LEU A 18 -10.41 -4.31 15.01
N LEU A 19 -9.87 -3.14 15.35
CA LEU A 19 -8.52 -3.01 15.90
C LEU A 19 -8.28 -3.84 17.18
N PRO A 20 -9.22 -3.94 18.15
CA PRO A 20 -9.05 -4.82 19.31
C PRO A 20 -8.87 -6.30 18.94
N ALA A 21 -9.55 -6.78 17.90
CA ALA A 21 -9.44 -8.16 17.44
C ALA A 21 -8.11 -8.44 16.73
N LEU A 22 -7.46 -7.41 16.17
CA LEU A 22 -6.13 -7.52 15.55
C LEU A 22 -5.00 -7.35 16.58
N ALA A 23 -5.23 -6.55 17.63
CA ALA A 23 -4.25 -6.27 18.67
C ALA A 23 -3.97 -7.49 19.56
N ASP A 24 -4.89 -8.46 19.61
CA ASP A 24 -4.65 -9.73 20.28
C ASP A 24 -3.51 -10.49 19.59
N GLY A 25 -2.45 -10.79 20.34
CA GLY A 25 -1.23 -11.39 19.78
C GLY A 25 -0.30 -10.43 19.01
N GLN A 26 -0.52 -9.12 19.06
CA GLN A 26 0.38 -8.15 18.40
C GLN A 26 1.79 -8.16 19.02
N LEU A 27 2.81 -8.45 18.20
CA LEU A 27 4.20 -8.56 18.66
C LEU A 27 4.81 -7.19 19.01
N HIS A 28 4.50 -6.17 18.21
CA HIS A 28 5.01 -4.81 18.37
C HIS A 28 4.02 -3.76 17.88
N ALA A 29 4.07 -2.57 18.50
CA ALA A 29 3.34 -1.40 18.00
C ALA A 29 3.76 -1.06 16.56
N PRO A 30 2.87 -0.51 15.73
CA PRO A 30 3.23 -0.07 14.38
C PRO A 30 4.24 1.08 14.41
N VAL A 31 5.11 1.13 13.40
CA VAL A 31 6.23 2.07 13.38
C VAL A 31 6.34 2.85 12.06
N TRP A 32 7.04 3.98 12.15
CA TRP A 32 7.46 4.85 11.05
C TRP A 32 6.33 5.24 10.10
N PRO A 33 5.26 5.88 10.59
CA PRO A 33 4.14 6.21 9.72
C PRO A 33 4.53 7.18 8.62
N PHE A 34 3.85 7.09 7.48
CA PHE A 34 3.91 8.06 6.40
C PHE A 34 2.56 8.77 6.28
N SER A 35 2.60 10.01 5.80
CA SER A 35 1.40 10.85 5.66
C SER A 35 1.11 11.12 4.19
N VAL A 36 -0.16 10.98 3.84
CA VAL A 36 -0.69 11.19 2.48
C VAL A 36 -2.08 11.82 2.58
N CYS A 37 -2.50 12.46 1.51
CA CYS A 37 -3.87 12.92 1.31
C CYS A 37 -4.66 11.85 0.54
N GLN A 38 -5.92 11.63 0.89
CA GLN A 38 -6.82 10.76 0.14
C GLN A 38 -8.20 11.42 0.11
N GLU A 39 -8.62 11.89 -1.06
CA GLU A 39 -9.88 12.61 -1.26
C GLU A 39 -10.01 13.87 -0.37
N GLY A 40 -8.89 14.52 -0.06
CA GLY A 40 -8.85 15.68 0.83
C GLY A 40 -8.68 15.33 2.32
N GLU A 41 -8.72 14.05 2.70
CA GLU A 41 -8.48 13.61 4.08
C GLU A 41 -6.98 13.28 4.29
N ALA A 42 -6.39 13.80 5.36
CA ALA A 42 -5.02 13.48 5.74
C ALA A 42 -4.98 12.13 6.48
N LEU A 43 -4.29 11.15 5.90
CA LEU A 43 -4.10 9.83 6.49
C LEU A 43 -2.68 9.69 7.04
N ARG A 44 -2.53 8.95 8.14
CA ARG A 44 -1.25 8.60 8.77
C ARG A 44 -1.12 7.09 8.84
N ILE A 45 -0.49 6.51 7.83
CA ILE A 45 -0.46 5.07 7.59
C ILE A 45 0.83 4.47 8.17
N PRO A 46 0.78 3.37 8.94
CA PRO A 46 1.98 2.71 9.44
C PRO A 46 2.83 2.15 8.29
N SER A 47 4.15 2.38 8.33
CA SER A 47 5.05 1.71 7.37
C SER A 47 5.23 0.24 7.70
N ARG A 48 5.06 -0.19 8.96
CA ARG A 48 5.15 -1.61 9.32
C ARG A 48 4.21 -1.96 10.47
N THR A 49 3.55 -3.11 10.35
CA THR A 49 2.67 -3.73 11.34
C THR A 49 3.18 -5.11 11.75
N TYR A 50 2.81 -5.56 12.95
CA TYR A 50 3.31 -6.79 13.57
C TYR A 50 2.16 -7.57 14.25
N TYR A 51 1.04 -7.69 13.56
CA TYR A 51 -0.08 -8.52 14.01
C TYR A 51 0.27 -10.00 13.90
N ASP A 52 -0.42 -10.85 14.65
CA ASP A 52 -0.38 -12.28 14.38
C ASP A 52 -0.95 -12.56 12.97
N SER A 53 -0.27 -13.42 12.21
CA SER A 53 -0.61 -13.63 10.80
C SER A 53 -1.89 -14.43 10.62
N GLU A 54 -2.18 -15.41 11.49
CA GLU A 54 -3.40 -16.21 11.42
C GLU A 54 -4.61 -15.35 11.74
N GLN A 55 -4.52 -14.56 12.82
CA GLN A 55 -5.57 -13.65 13.25
C GLN A 55 -5.83 -12.55 12.20
N LEU A 56 -4.78 -11.93 11.67
CA LEU A 56 -4.88 -10.94 10.61
C LEU A 56 -5.59 -11.51 9.36
N LEU A 57 -5.20 -12.71 8.92
CA LEU A 57 -5.79 -13.37 7.76
C LEU A 57 -7.22 -13.87 8.04
N ALA A 58 -7.57 -14.20 9.29
CA ALA A 58 -8.94 -14.45 9.70
C ALA A 58 -9.79 -13.18 9.60
N CYS A 59 -9.30 -12.04 10.12
CA CYS A 59 -9.97 -10.75 9.98
C CYS A 59 -10.11 -10.31 8.52
N ALA A 60 -9.12 -10.58 7.67
CA ALA A 60 -9.17 -10.28 6.24
C ALA A 60 -10.29 -11.01 5.47
N ARG A 61 -10.83 -12.10 6.04
CA ARG A 61 -11.97 -12.86 5.48
C ARG A 61 -13.33 -12.33 5.93
N LEU A 62 -13.38 -11.35 6.83
CA LEU A 62 -14.63 -10.71 7.23
C LEU A 62 -15.26 -9.97 6.03
N PRO A 63 -16.60 -9.97 5.91
CA PRO A 63 -17.27 -9.28 4.82
C PRO A 63 -17.15 -7.75 4.95
N GLY A 64 -17.28 -7.07 3.81
CA GLY A 64 -17.34 -5.61 3.77
C GLY A 64 -16.03 -4.93 4.15
N ASP A 65 -16.14 -3.73 4.74
CA ASP A 65 -14.97 -2.87 4.97
C ASP A 65 -14.04 -3.40 6.04
N ALA A 66 -14.54 -4.19 7.01
CA ALA A 66 -13.71 -4.80 8.04
C ALA A 66 -12.61 -5.70 7.45
N GLY A 67 -12.96 -6.57 6.50
CA GLY A 67 -11.97 -7.42 5.82
C GLY A 67 -10.97 -6.61 5.01
N VAL A 68 -11.43 -5.55 4.32
CA VAL A 68 -10.56 -4.72 3.49
C VAL A 68 -9.62 -3.83 4.33
N ILE A 69 -10.06 -3.38 5.51
CA ILE A 69 -9.20 -2.71 6.50
C ILE A 69 -8.10 -3.67 6.97
N ALA A 70 -8.44 -4.92 7.30
CA ALA A 70 -7.45 -5.93 7.66
C ALA A 70 -6.46 -6.20 6.53
N LEU A 71 -6.92 -6.27 5.26
CA LEU A 71 -6.04 -6.38 4.10
C LEU A 71 -5.08 -5.18 3.97
N CYS A 72 -5.56 -3.96 4.20
CA CYS A 72 -4.72 -2.75 4.17
C CYS A 72 -3.61 -2.81 5.24
N LEU A 73 -3.98 -3.19 6.46
CA LEU A 73 -3.02 -3.38 7.56
C LEU A 73 -2.05 -4.55 7.30
N GLY A 74 -2.51 -5.62 6.66
CA GLY A 74 -1.71 -6.77 6.26
C GLY A 74 -0.74 -6.47 5.11
N ALA A 75 -1.09 -5.55 4.20
CA ALA A 75 -0.17 -5.00 3.21
C ALA A 75 0.97 -4.15 3.84
N ARG A 76 0.94 -3.91 5.16
CA ARG A 76 2.05 -3.32 5.93
C ARG A 76 2.76 -4.33 6.83
N HIS A 77 2.38 -5.60 6.78
CA HIS A 77 2.89 -6.62 7.68
C HIS A 77 4.40 -6.84 7.51
N HIS A 78 5.08 -7.18 8.60
CA HIS A 78 6.53 -7.37 8.60
C HIS A 78 7.00 -8.56 7.76
N ASP A 79 6.18 -9.62 7.66
CA ASP A 79 6.36 -10.78 6.79
C ASP A 79 5.94 -10.45 5.34
N GLY A 80 6.85 -10.70 4.39
CA GLY A 80 6.64 -10.47 2.96
C GLY A 80 5.58 -11.36 2.33
N HIS A 81 5.37 -12.59 2.81
CA HIS A 81 4.35 -13.50 2.27
C HIS A 81 2.95 -13.04 2.63
N VAL A 82 2.74 -12.62 3.89
CA VAL A 82 1.47 -12.03 4.32
C VAL A 82 1.21 -10.75 3.54
N ARG A 83 2.25 -9.91 3.38
CA ARG A 83 2.15 -8.65 2.63
C ARG A 83 1.71 -8.88 1.19
N GLU A 84 2.33 -9.81 0.48
CA GLU A 84 1.96 -10.16 -0.90
C GLU A 84 0.54 -10.72 -0.98
N ALA A 85 0.17 -11.64 -0.09
CA ALA A 85 -1.16 -12.23 -0.05
C ALA A 85 -2.26 -11.17 0.15
N CYS A 86 -2.02 -10.19 1.03
CA CYS A 86 -2.93 -9.06 1.22
C CYS A 86 -2.94 -8.11 0.02
N ALA A 87 -1.78 -7.79 -0.56
CA ALA A 87 -1.69 -6.92 -1.73
C ALA A 87 -2.47 -7.47 -2.93
N ARG A 88 -2.38 -8.78 -3.19
CA ARG A 88 -3.15 -9.46 -4.25
C ARG A 88 -4.65 -9.31 -4.06
N GLN A 89 -5.14 -9.40 -2.83
CA GLN A 89 -6.56 -9.23 -2.53
C GLN A 89 -7.00 -7.75 -2.60
N LEU A 90 -6.14 -6.80 -2.22
CA LEU A 90 -6.40 -5.36 -2.38
C LEU A 90 -6.56 -4.96 -3.85
N LEU A 91 -5.80 -5.58 -4.75
CA LEU A 91 -5.94 -5.37 -6.20
C LEU A 91 -7.28 -5.85 -6.78
N LEU A 92 -8.13 -6.49 -5.96
CA LEU A 92 -9.51 -6.84 -6.30
C LEU A 92 -10.54 -5.86 -5.73
N GLN A 93 -10.09 -4.84 -5.00
CA GLN A 93 -10.95 -3.87 -4.32
C GLN A 93 -10.93 -2.52 -5.05
N GLU A 94 -12.11 -1.94 -5.29
CA GLU A 94 -12.25 -0.64 -5.97
C GLU A 94 -12.45 0.55 -4.99
N ARG A 95 -12.22 0.31 -3.70
CA ARG A 95 -12.36 1.34 -2.66
C ARG A 95 -11.18 2.29 -2.69
N ALA A 96 -11.46 3.58 -2.78
CA ALA A 96 -10.43 4.60 -2.96
C ALA A 96 -9.39 4.64 -1.84
N TRP A 97 -9.83 4.42 -0.60
CA TRP A 97 -8.97 4.41 0.58
C TRP A 97 -7.98 3.24 0.64
N THR A 98 -8.05 2.27 -0.28
CA THR A 98 -7.03 1.21 -0.40
C THR A 98 -5.81 1.64 -1.21
N VAL A 99 -5.95 2.67 -2.06
CA VAL A 99 -4.89 3.14 -2.97
C VAL A 99 -3.58 3.51 -2.26
N PRO A 100 -3.59 4.24 -1.13
CA PRO A 100 -2.36 4.56 -0.41
C PRO A 100 -1.53 3.33 0.00
N PHE A 101 -2.22 2.26 0.39
CA PHE A 101 -1.59 1.02 0.86
C PHE A 101 -0.92 0.26 -0.28
N VAL A 102 -1.56 0.23 -1.46
CA VAL A 102 -1.00 -0.39 -2.67
C VAL A 102 0.15 0.45 -3.23
N VAL A 103 -0.02 1.76 -3.37
CA VAL A 103 1.01 2.63 -3.96
C VAL A 103 2.28 2.66 -3.11
N HIS A 104 2.18 2.60 -1.77
CA HIS A 104 3.37 2.53 -0.92
C HIS A 104 4.28 1.34 -1.27
N LEU A 105 3.69 0.17 -1.57
CA LEU A 105 4.43 -1.05 -1.91
C LEU A 105 5.33 -0.88 -3.15
N CYS A 106 4.96 -0.02 -4.09
CA CYS A 106 5.76 0.29 -5.28
C CYS A 106 7.11 0.95 -4.95
N GLY A 107 7.22 1.60 -3.80
CA GLY A 107 8.45 2.20 -3.31
C GLY A 107 9.17 1.35 -2.26
N GLU A 108 8.82 0.07 -2.12
CA GLU A 108 9.53 -0.89 -1.28
C GLU A 108 10.54 -1.71 -2.09
N TYR A 109 11.34 -2.54 -1.42
CA TYR A 109 12.37 -3.34 -2.07
C TYR A 109 11.89 -4.74 -2.46
N VAL A 110 10.66 -5.16 -2.16
CA VAL A 110 10.19 -6.53 -2.44
C VAL A 110 9.69 -6.62 -3.88
N LEU A 111 10.56 -7.09 -4.79
CA LEU A 111 10.29 -7.09 -6.22
C LEU A 111 9.06 -7.89 -6.62
N GLU A 112 8.81 -9.03 -5.98
CA GLU A 112 7.68 -9.92 -6.25
C GLU A 112 6.35 -9.18 -6.10
N ILE A 113 6.23 -8.35 -5.05
CA ILE A 113 5.04 -7.53 -4.80
C ILE A 113 4.94 -6.39 -5.84
N ILE A 114 6.06 -5.75 -6.16
CA ILE A 114 6.11 -4.67 -7.14
C ILE A 114 5.66 -5.17 -8.52
N GLU A 115 6.10 -6.35 -8.94
CA GLU A 115 5.71 -6.97 -10.22
C GLU A 115 4.22 -7.28 -10.28
N VAL A 116 3.66 -7.80 -9.19
CA VAL A 116 2.21 -8.06 -9.06
C VAL A 116 1.41 -6.77 -9.23
N ILE A 117 1.82 -5.70 -8.55
CA ILE A 117 1.12 -4.42 -8.64
C ILE A 117 1.30 -3.80 -10.03
N GLY A 118 2.52 -3.78 -10.55
CA GLY A 118 2.83 -3.22 -11.87
C GLY A 118 2.00 -3.84 -12.99
N ALA A 119 1.74 -5.15 -12.93
CA ALA A 119 0.87 -5.85 -13.88
C ALA A 119 -0.61 -5.46 -13.76
N ALA A 120 -1.08 -5.09 -12.56
CA ALA A 120 -2.48 -4.76 -12.29
C ALA A 120 -2.82 -3.27 -12.50
N LEU A 121 -1.84 -2.35 -12.30
CA LEU A 121 -2.04 -0.89 -12.36
C LEU A 121 -2.81 -0.37 -13.59
N PRO A 122 -2.61 -0.89 -14.82
CA PRO A 122 -3.33 -0.37 -15.99
C PRO A 122 -4.85 -0.56 -15.93
N ALA A 123 -5.34 -1.58 -15.21
CA ALA A 123 -6.75 -1.91 -15.11
C ALA A 123 -7.36 -1.57 -13.74
N TRP A 124 -6.55 -1.57 -12.68
CA TRP A 124 -7.02 -1.37 -11.32
C TRP A 124 -7.16 0.11 -10.97
N ASN A 125 -8.38 0.58 -10.69
CA ASN A 125 -8.66 1.89 -10.08
C ASN A 125 -8.03 3.11 -10.76
N ALA A 126 -7.86 3.12 -12.09
CA ALA A 126 -7.08 4.14 -12.80
C ALA A 126 -7.46 5.60 -12.45
N ALA A 127 -8.76 5.92 -12.41
CA ALA A 127 -9.23 7.27 -12.08
C ALA A 127 -8.90 7.67 -10.63
N THR A 128 -9.08 6.72 -9.70
CA THR A 128 -8.78 6.93 -8.29
C THR A 128 -7.28 7.03 -8.03
N LEU A 129 -6.48 6.21 -8.72
CA LEU A 129 -5.02 6.32 -8.73
C LEU A 129 -4.58 7.70 -9.22
N ALA A 130 -5.06 8.14 -10.39
CA ALA A 130 -4.67 9.44 -10.96
C ALA A 130 -4.93 10.58 -9.97
N ARG A 131 -6.11 10.59 -9.33
CA ARG A 131 -6.47 11.59 -8.31
C ARG A 131 -5.58 11.51 -7.08
N TYR A 132 -5.41 10.32 -6.48
CA TYR A 132 -4.52 10.14 -5.33
C TYR A 132 -3.08 10.57 -5.63
N LEU A 133 -2.55 10.21 -6.80
CA LEU A 133 -1.21 10.59 -7.21
C LEU A 133 -1.09 12.11 -7.41
N GLY A 134 -2.13 12.75 -7.95
CA GLY A 134 -2.22 14.21 -8.08
C GLY A 134 -2.30 14.95 -6.74
N GLU A 135 -2.93 14.35 -5.72
CA GLU A 135 -2.98 14.88 -4.35
C GLU A 135 -1.64 14.74 -3.60
N ASN A 136 -0.75 13.83 -4.05
CA ASN A 136 0.45 13.43 -3.31
C ASN A 136 1.77 13.52 -4.12
N PRO A 137 2.06 14.58 -4.90
CA PRO A 137 3.20 14.60 -5.82
C PRO A 137 4.56 14.42 -5.13
N ALA A 138 4.79 15.10 -4.00
CA ALA A 138 6.04 14.98 -3.25
C ALA A 138 6.26 13.57 -2.66
N TYR A 139 5.18 12.88 -2.33
CA TYR A 139 5.23 11.51 -1.85
C TYR A 139 5.57 10.54 -2.99
N VAL A 140 5.00 10.73 -4.18
CA VAL A 140 5.36 9.97 -5.39
C VAL A 140 6.85 10.15 -5.73
N ASP A 141 7.38 11.38 -5.66
CA ASP A 141 8.82 11.63 -5.83
C ASP A 141 9.67 10.84 -4.83
N THR A 142 9.18 10.67 -3.60
CA THR A 142 9.88 9.91 -2.56
C THR A 142 9.92 8.42 -2.91
N LEU A 143 8.82 7.85 -3.41
CA LEU A 143 8.77 6.45 -3.85
C LEU A 143 9.69 6.20 -5.04
N GLU A 144 9.77 7.15 -5.98
CA GLU A 144 10.68 7.07 -7.13
C GLU A 144 12.15 7.04 -6.68
N ARG A 145 12.54 7.94 -5.77
CA ARG A 145 13.91 7.95 -5.20
C ARG A 145 14.24 6.64 -4.47
N ARG A 146 13.27 6.07 -3.73
CA ARG A 146 13.43 4.76 -3.08
C ARG A 146 13.65 3.65 -4.10
N SER A 147 12.86 3.61 -5.17
CA SER A 147 12.99 2.64 -6.26
C SER A 147 14.40 2.65 -6.87
N ILE A 148 14.95 3.86 -7.14
CA ILE A 148 16.33 4.03 -7.63
C ILE A 148 17.35 3.53 -6.60
N SER A 149 17.17 3.89 -5.32
CA SER A 149 18.06 3.47 -4.24
C SER A 149 18.09 1.94 -4.09
N TYR A 150 16.93 1.30 -4.11
CA TYR A 150 16.83 -0.16 -3.97
C TYR A 150 17.36 -0.90 -5.18
N TRP A 151 17.16 -0.37 -6.38
CA TRP A 151 17.85 -0.88 -7.55
C TRP A 151 19.37 -0.84 -7.37
N SER A 152 19.94 0.32 -7.01
CA SER A 152 21.38 0.48 -6.84
C SER A 152 21.97 -0.43 -5.75
N CYS A 153 21.26 -0.59 -4.62
CA CYS A 153 21.73 -1.36 -3.47
C CYS A 153 21.56 -2.87 -3.67
N TYR A 154 20.42 -3.32 -4.17
CA TYR A 154 20.01 -4.73 -4.12
C TYR A 154 19.92 -5.40 -5.48
N TYR A 155 19.51 -4.66 -6.52
CA TYR A 155 19.06 -5.28 -7.78
C TYR A 155 19.91 -4.96 -9.01
N ARG A 156 20.88 -4.03 -8.94
CA ARG A 156 21.70 -3.64 -10.10
C ARG A 156 22.49 -4.78 -10.74
N ARG A 157 22.79 -5.84 -9.98
CA ARG A 157 23.48 -7.02 -10.51
C ARG A 157 22.54 -7.91 -11.30
N GLN A 158 21.29 -8.04 -10.84
CA GLN A 158 20.24 -8.83 -11.48
C GLN A 158 19.63 -8.09 -12.68
N TYR A 159 19.51 -6.76 -12.57
CA TYR A 159 18.99 -5.85 -13.59
C TYR A 159 20.07 -4.79 -13.90
N PRO A 160 21.11 -5.15 -14.67
CA PRO A 160 22.19 -4.22 -15.01
C PRO A 160 21.73 -3.05 -15.87
N VAL A 161 20.64 -3.23 -16.61
CA VAL A 161 19.96 -2.19 -17.39
C VAL A 161 18.80 -1.65 -16.55
N TRP A 162 18.82 -0.34 -16.28
CA TRP A 162 17.78 0.34 -15.49
C TRP A 162 16.38 0.11 -16.06
N ASP A 163 16.26 0.12 -17.39
CA ASP A 163 14.99 -0.05 -18.10
C ASP A 163 14.34 -1.41 -17.87
N ASP A 164 15.14 -2.43 -17.56
CA ASP A 164 14.68 -3.79 -17.27
C ASP A 164 14.25 -3.98 -15.81
N TYR A 165 14.48 -3.00 -14.93
CA TYR A 165 14.12 -3.10 -13.52
C TYR A 165 12.60 -2.95 -13.30
N PRO A 166 11.93 -3.92 -12.63
CA PRO A 166 10.48 -3.86 -12.42
C PRO A 166 9.99 -2.63 -11.63
N GLY A 167 10.78 -2.18 -10.64
CA GLY A 167 10.46 -0.97 -9.87
C GLY A 167 10.41 0.28 -10.75
N ARG A 168 11.31 0.41 -11.73
CA ARG A 168 11.29 1.52 -12.69
C ARG A 168 10.02 1.50 -13.52
N ARG A 169 9.69 0.35 -14.13
CA ARG A 169 8.49 0.23 -14.99
C ARG A 169 7.21 0.55 -14.21
N THR A 170 7.13 0.07 -12.97
CA THR A 170 5.98 0.35 -12.08
C THR A 170 5.89 1.83 -11.73
N MET A 171 7.01 2.49 -11.40
CA MET A 171 7.01 3.93 -11.14
C MET A 171 6.64 4.74 -12.40
N ALA A 172 7.10 4.33 -13.58
CA ALA A 172 6.72 4.95 -14.85
C ALA A 172 5.22 4.84 -15.12
N ALA A 173 4.60 3.69 -14.82
CA ALA A 173 3.16 3.50 -14.92
C ALA A 173 2.38 4.43 -13.97
N LEU A 174 2.84 4.57 -12.72
CA LEU A 174 2.25 5.53 -11.77
C LEU A 174 2.39 6.97 -12.29
N ARG A 175 3.55 7.37 -12.82
CA ARG A 175 3.74 8.71 -13.39
C ARG A 175 2.84 8.97 -14.60
N ALA A 176 2.65 7.98 -15.46
CA ALA A 176 1.71 8.08 -16.58
C ALA A 176 0.28 8.30 -16.10
N LEU A 177 -0.16 7.57 -15.06
CA LEU A 177 -1.46 7.78 -14.43
C LEU A 177 -1.59 9.14 -13.76
N GLN A 178 -0.54 9.63 -13.08
CA GLN A 178 -0.51 10.96 -12.45
C GLN A 178 -0.69 12.09 -13.47
N ALA A 179 -0.20 11.90 -14.70
CA ALA A 179 -0.34 12.88 -15.78
C ALA A 179 -1.74 12.88 -16.41
N LEU A 180 -2.58 11.88 -16.14
CA LEU A 180 -3.98 11.90 -16.57
C LEU A 180 -4.71 12.95 -15.76
N THR A 181 -5.16 14.02 -16.42
CA THR A 181 -6.04 15.01 -15.79
C THR A 181 -7.32 14.31 -15.34
N PRO A 182 -7.64 14.26 -14.04
CA PRO A 182 -8.95 13.81 -13.60
C PRO A 182 -9.98 14.78 -14.19
N ARG A 183 -10.91 14.27 -14.99
CA ARG A 183 -12.03 15.06 -15.51
C ARG A 183 -13.00 15.41 -14.39
#